data_AF-A0A350H6Z7-F1
#
_entry.id   AF-A0A350H6Z7-F1
#
_cell.length_a   1.000
_cell.length_b   1.000
_cell.length_c   1.000
_cell.angle_alpha   90.00
_cell.angle_beta   90.00
_cell.angle_gamma   90.00
#
_symmetry.space_group_name_H-M   'P 1'
#
loop_
_entity.id
_entity.type
_entity.pdbx_description
1 polymer ?
#
loop_
_entity_poly.entity_id
_entity_poly.type
_entity_poly.pdbx_seq_one_letter_code
_entity_poly.pdbx_strand_id
1 'polypeptide(L)'
;MKKQSILITILISTILITSCGKDQKKSATTETESITATTSDKTNDTIHLINKMTDTEKARVDMHDLTLLDQTPKSTKKKEHTVSVEFETRTKESALQELKESREYMTDKEYKQSYKNIKNSKGIYPYEYIKYILVDGKIPYYQIPDEHYDGGEYTLTMAKTDENGETVFEKNGKAVFEEKKFKNFDEYLEYIKSDLKEKFSCTDAEAENGAEQIVAAHKALVNKSYEVLPKGTVDPEDPDYYSIKDPDADYRDQWEYDKESVEKIRDSIREISIYDEEMDVEFQAEVTLPADYDNNKTYPVILLTDGVYRFGNCPEMKAAMDNGESSDVILVALSYSYKLNGRDEENRFNHLILKRKELDDFITDNLMPYLGENFNIDYTNSTLYGHSNGGVFAHYAMFNSDLYENQPFGKYIIGSPAFWCLYEDPDTLNLEGYLNDYSYFDRNTELKKSVFLCGGSKEDPDYADRYNGNPSTLEGLKNLNKRLKTHGADVTYKLYESHHWQYIPDMLLEYQKDTYSTK
;
A
#
# COMPACT_ATOMS: atom_id res chain seq x y z
N MET A 1 11.16 18.06 -4.47
CA MET A 1 12.33 17.23 -4.12
C MET A 1 12.44 16.14 -5.16
N LYS A 2 13.66 15.80 -5.60
CA LYS A 2 13.87 14.89 -6.73
C LYS A 2 13.41 13.47 -6.36
N LYS A 3 12.59 12.88 -7.23
CA LYS A 3 12.12 11.49 -7.22
C LYS A 3 13.27 10.54 -6.86
N GLN A 4 13.16 9.90 -5.70
CA GLN A 4 13.94 8.71 -5.39
C GLN A 4 13.24 7.54 -6.08
N SER A 5 13.66 7.26 -7.31
CA SER A 5 13.45 5.94 -7.89
C SER A 5 14.37 5.00 -7.14
N ILE A 6 13.81 4.19 -6.24
CA ILE A 6 14.53 3.10 -5.58
C ILE A 6 14.84 2.06 -6.66
N LEU A 7 15.99 2.22 -7.30
CA LEU A 7 16.57 1.23 -8.18
C LEU A 7 17.24 0.18 -7.30
N ILE A 8 16.48 -0.84 -6.92
CA ILE A 8 17.02 -2.05 -6.28
C ILE A 8 17.95 -2.69 -7.32
N THR A 9 19.23 -2.36 -7.24
CA THR A 9 20.27 -2.98 -8.05
C THR A 9 20.80 -4.16 -7.26
N ILE A 10 20.06 -5.27 -7.25
CA ILE A 10 20.65 -6.56 -6.93
C ILE A 10 21.60 -6.90 -8.08
N LEU A 11 22.89 -6.97 -7.77
CA LEU A 11 23.93 -7.31 -8.72
C LEU A 11 23.89 -8.82 -8.98
N ILE A 12 22.92 -9.30 -9.76
CA ILE A 12 23.02 -10.61 -10.43
C ILE A 12 23.82 -10.41 -11.73
N SER A 13 24.96 -11.08 -11.77
CA SER A 13 25.77 -11.23 -12.97
C SER A 13 24.98 -11.98 -14.04
N THR A 14 24.92 -11.41 -15.24
CA THR A 14 24.11 -11.82 -16.38
C THR A 14 24.41 -13.22 -16.93
N ILE A 15 23.35 -13.98 -17.23
CA ILE A 15 23.35 -15.06 -18.24
C ILE A 15 22.66 -14.52 -19.49
N LEU A 16 23.43 -14.31 -20.57
CA LEU A 16 22.93 -14.05 -21.91
C LEU A 16 22.49 -15.37 -22.56
N ILE A 17 21.18 -15.56 -22.76
CA ILE A 17 20.64 -16.50 -23.75
C ILE A 17 20.39 -15.73 -25.04
N THR A 18 21.09 -16.13 -26.10
CA THR A 18 20.86 -15.65 -27.46
C THR A 18 19.66 -16.37 -28.06
N SER A 19 18.66 -15.61 -28.50
CA SER A 19 17.63 -16.11 -29.43
C SER A 19 17.63 -15.24 -30.68
N CYS A 20 17.97 -15.86 -31.81
CA CYS A 20 17.81 -15.28 -33.14
C CYS A 20 16.33 -15.25 -33.52
N GLY A 21 15.81 -14.10 -33.94
CA GLY A 21 14.46 -13.97 -34.50
C GLY A 21 14.35 -12.77 -35.44
N LYS A 22 14.16 -13.04 -36.73
CA LYS A 22 14.19 -12.11 -37.87
C LYS A 22 13.09 -11.03 -37.85
N ASP A 23 13.43 -9.90 -38.47
CA ASP A 23 12.55 -8.87 -39.02
C ASP A 23 11.29 -9.43 -39.70
N GLN A 24 10.14 -8.77 -39.47
CA GLN A 24 9.15 -8.56 -40.52
C GLN A 24 8.30 -7.31 -40.29
N LYS A 25 8.42 -6.38 -41.24
CA LYS A 25 7.50 -5.26 -41.51
C LYS A 25 6.08 -5.77 -41.81
N LYS A 26 5.06 -5.04 -41.34
CA LYS A 26 3.74 -4.83 -41.98
C LYS A 26 3.10 -3.60 -41.31
N SER A 27 3.04 -2.47 -42.02
CA SER A 27 1.94 -2.01 -42.88
C SER A 27 0.77 -1.48 -42.06
N ALA A 28 0.66 -0.15 -42.04
CA ALA A 28 -0.53 0.58 -41.65
C ALA A 28 -1.68 0.27 -42.60
N THR A 29 -2.87 0.04 -42.05
CA THR A 29 -4.14 0.14 -42.76
C THR A 29 -5.13 0.83 -41.85
N THR A 30 -5.52 2.02 -42.30
CA THR A 30 -6.60 2.85 -41.79
C THR A 30 -7.92 2.18 -42.15
N GLU A 31 -8.75 1.83 -41.18
CA GLU A 31 -10.18 1.57 -41.40
C GLU A 31 -11.00 2.54 -40.55
N THR A 32 -11.59 3.49 -41.26
CA THR A 32 -12.64 4.38 -40.82
C THR A 32 -13.94 3.58 -40.78
N GLU A 33 -14.51 3.38 -39.60
CA GLU A 33 -15.92 3.00 -39.48
C GLU A 33 -16.72 4.08 -38.77
N SER A 34 -17.72 4.56 -39.50
CA SER A 34 -18.69 5.57 -39.14
C SER A 34 -19.66 5.05 -38.08
N ILE A 35 -19.65 5.64 -36.88
CA ILE A 35 -20.69 5.39 -35.88
C ILE A 35 -21.87 6.32 -36.18
N THR A 36 -22.98 5.69 -36.55
CA THR A 36 -24.26 6.34 -36.78
C THR A 36 -24.94 6.50 -35.41
N ALA A 37 -25.24 7.74 -35.03
CA ALA A 37 -25.95 8.05 -33.80
C ALA A 37 -27.37 7.47 -33.84
N THR A 38 -27.70 6.64 -32.85
CA THR A 38 -29.08 6.25 -32.57
C THR A 38 -29.33 6.51 -31.09
N THR A 39 -30.16 7.51 -30.82
CA THR A 39 -30.76 7.79 -29.51
C THR A 39 -31.58 6.59 -29.05
N SER A 40 -31.30 6.05 -27.86
CA SER A 40 -32.17 5.06 -27.21
C SER A 40 -32.59 5.54 -25.83
N ASP A 41 -33.90 5.44 -25.63
CA ASP A 41 -34.68 5.68 -24.43
C ASP A 41 -34.17 4.94 -23.18
N LYS A 42 -34.58 5.49 -22.03
CA LYS A 42 -34.44 4.95 -20.68
C LYS A 42 -34.86 3.47 -20.58
N THR A 43 -33.88 2.57 -20.65
CA THR A 43 -33.95 1.22 -20.08
C THR A 43 -33.28 1.25 -18.71
N ASN A 44 -33.94 0.63 -17.73
CA ASN A 44 -33.43 0.47 -16.38
C ASN A 44 -32.39 -0.67 -16.39
N ASP A 45 -31.28 -0.44 -17.10
CA ASP A 45 -30.23 -1.44 -17.27
C ASP A 45 -29.47 -1.55 -15.94
N THR A 46 -29.56 -2.71 -15.31
CA THR A 46 -28.78 -3.05 -14.12
C THR A 46 -27.31 -2.92 -14.45
N ILE A 47 -26.59 -2.07 -13.71
CA ILE A 47 -25.14 -1.92 -13.85
C ILE A 47 -24.49 -3.24 -13.46
N HIS A 48 -23.71 -3.82 -14.37
CA HIS A 48 -22.87 -4.99 -14.11
C HIS A 48 -21.42 -4.56 -14.20
N LEU A 49 -20.67 -4.72 -13.11
CA LEU A 49 -19.25 -4.42 -13.09
C LEU A 49 -18.44 -5.64 -13.54
N ILE A 50 -17.30 -5.38 -14.19
CA ILE A 50 -16.35 -6.39 -14.63
C ILE A 50 -15.23 -6.48 -13.59
N ASN A 51 -15.07 -7.64 -12.96
CA ASN A 51 -13.98 -7.90 -12.04
C ASN A 51 -12.66 -8.03 -12.82
N LYS A 52 -11.73 -7.09 -12.59
CA LYS A 52 -10.43 -7.04 -13.27
C LYS A 52 -9.29 -7.66 -12.46
N MET A 53 -9.58 -8.24 -11.29
CA MET A 53 -8.57 -8.90 -10.49
C MET A 53 -7.86 -10.00 -11.28
N THR A 54 -6.55 -10.07 -11.13
CA THR A 54 -5.72 -11.13 -11.71
C THR A 54 -5.99 -12.47 -11.02
N ASP A 55 -5.47 -13.55 -11.61
CA ASP A 55 -5.52 -14.87 -10.97
C ASP A 55 -4.72 -14.88 -9.64
N THR A 56 -3.64 -14.07 -9.55
CA THR A 56 -2.84 -13.92 -8.33
C THR A 56 -3.66 -13.25 -7.22
N GLU A 57 -4.31 -12.13 -7.53
CA GLU A 57 -5.13 -11.40 -6.58
C GLU A 57 -6.32 -12.23 -6.11
N LYS A 58 -7.03 -12.89 -7.05
CA LYS A 58 -8.14 -13.80 -6.74
C LYS A 58 -7.73 -14.95 -5.83
N ALA A 59 -6.52 -15.48 -6.00
CA ALA A 59 -5.98 -16.53 -5.14
C ALA A 59 -5.63 -16.05 -3.72
N ARG A 60 -5.53 -14.73 -3.52
CA ARG A 60 -5.19 -14.06 -2.26
C ARG A 60 -6.39 -13.32 -1.64
N VAL A 61 -7.61 -13.63 -2.07
CA VAL A 61 -8.82 -13.17 -1.39
C VAL A 61 -9.27 -14.19 -0.36
N ASP A 62 -9.58 -13.73 0.84
CA ASP A 62 -10.20 -14.55 1.87
C ASP A 62 -11.44 -13.82 2.42
N MET A 63 -12.57 -14.53 2.51
CA MET A 63 -13.81 -13.99 3.09
C MET A 63 -14.28 -14.91 4.21
N HIS A 64 -14.28 -14.37 5.42
CA HIS A 64 -14.58 -15.11 6.64
C HIS A 64 -15.43 -14.28 7.61
N ASP A 65 -15.70 -14.84 8.79
CA ASP A 65 -16.41 -14.12 9.86
C ASP A 65 -15.47 -13.12 10.54
N LEU A 66 -16.03 -12.11 11.22
CA LEU A 66 -15.28 -11.04 11.89
C LEU A 66 -14.19 -11.59 12.84
N THR A 67 -12.94 -11.19 12.60
CA THR A 67 -11.77 -11.52 13.45
C THR A 67 -11.24 -10.33 14.24
N LEU A 68 -11.71 -9.11 13.97
CA LEU A 68 -11.32 -7.90 14.70
C LEU A 68 -11.43 -8.03 16.24
N LEU A 69 -12.42 -8.79 16.71
CA LEU A 69 -12.68 -8.99 18.14
C LEU A 69 -11.82 -10.09 18.79
N ASP A 70 -11.12 -10.88 17.99
CA ASP A 70 -10.39 -12.08 18.41
C ASP A 70 -9.01 -11.76 18.98
N GLN A 71 -8.74 -10.47 19.31
CA GLN A 71 -7.45 -9.95 19.78
C GLN A 71 -6.64 -11.00 20.54
N THR A 72 -5.55 -11.44 19.91
CA THR A 72 -4.54 -12.22 20.61
C THR A 72 -3.93 -11.30 21.67
N PRO A 73 -3.81 -11.72 22.94
CA PRO A 73 -3.13 -10.91 23.94
C PRO A 73 -1.74 -10.56 23.42
N LYS A 74 -1.40 -9.26 23.38
CA LYS A 74 -0.04 -8.78 23.04
C LYS A 74 0.95 -9.65 23.80
N SER A 75 1.75 -10.42 23.09
CA SER A 75 2.78 -11.24 23.70
C SER A 75 3.72 -10.30 24.45
N THR A 76 3.64 -10.30 25.78
CA THR A 76 4.62 -9.62 26.65
C THR A 76 5.93 -10.40 26.74
N LYS A 77 6.02 -11.57 26.10
CA LYS A 77 7.29 -12.26 25.90
C LYS A 77 8.02 -11.59 24.75
N LYS A 78 9.24 -11.12 25.04
CA LYS A 78 10.23 -10.75 24.04
C LYS A 78 10.29 -11.88 23.00
N LYS A 79 9.93 -11.56 21.75
CA LYS A 79 9.92 -12.51 20.63
C LYS A 79 11.31 -13.14 20.55
N GLU A 80 11.39 -14.47 20.62
CA GLU A 80 12.65 -15.16 20.34
C GLU A 80 12.78 -15.25 18.82
N HIS A 81 13.76 -14.53 18.28
CA HIS A 81 14.05 -14.58 16.84
C HIS A 81 14.46 -15.99 16.43
N THR A 82 13.89 -16.44 15.32
CA THR A 82 14.31 -17.67 14.64
C THR A 82 15.42 -17.34 13.64
N VAL A 83 16.45 -18.17 13.57
CA VAL A 83 17.56 -17.98 12.62
C VAL A 83 17.74 -19.22 11.77
N SER A 84 17.78 -19.03 10.46
CA SER A 84 18.07 -20.09 9.49
C SER A 84 19.14 -19.64 8.49
N VAL A 85 19.91 -20.59 7.99
CA VAL A 85 21.11 -20.33 7.18
C VAL A 85 21.10 -21.24 5.97
N GLU A 86 21.23 -20.64 4.79
CA GLU A 86 21.51 -21.37 3.55
C GLU A 86 23.02 -21.31 3.26
N PHE A 87 23.63 -22.48 3.12
CA PHE A 87 25.05 -22.61 2.77
C PHE A 87 25.25 -22.84 1.28
N GLU A 88 26.37 -22.36 0.76
CA GLU A 88 26.85 -22.69 -0.58
C GLU A 88 28.28 -23.22 -0.54
N THR A 89 28.52 -24.26 -1.33
CA THR A 89 29.85 -24.85 -1.50
C THR A 89 30.56 -24.21 -2.68
N ARG A 90 31.72 -23.59 -2.42
CA ARG A 90 32.61 -23.13 -3.49
C ARG A 90 33.59 -24.23 -3.86
N THR A 91 33.58 -24.62 -5.14
CA THR A 91 34.53 -25.59 -5.71
C THR A 91 35.65 -24.87 -6.45
N LYS A 92 36.72 -25.59 -6.78
CA LYS A 92 37.80 -25.02 -7.59
C LYS A 92 37.28 -24.68 -9.00
N GLU A 93 36.40 -25.52 -9.53
CA GLU A 93 35.75 -25.34 -10.82
C GLU A 93 34.87 -24.10 -10.83
N SER A 94 34.00 -23.92 -9.82
CA SER A 94 33.12 -22.74 -9.74
C SER A 94 33.91 -21.45 -9.55
N ALA A 95 34.95 -21.44 -8.71
CA ALA A 95 35.83 -20.28 -8.54
C ALA A 95 36.56 -19.89 -9.84
N LEU A 96 36.96 -20.87 -10.66
CA LEU A 96 37.58 -20.61 -11.97
C LEU A 96 36.56 -20.13 -13.01
N GLN A 97 35.31 -20.56 -12.90
CA GLN A 97 34.22 -20.15 -13.79
C GLN A 97 33.83 -18.69 -13.52
N GLU A 98 33.60 -18.34 -12.26
CA GLU A 98 33.32 -16.97 -11.83
C GLU A 98 34.46 -16.01 -12.20
N LEU A 99 35.72 -16.43 -12.02
CA LEU A 99 36.88 -15.64 -12.48
C LEU A 99 36.85 -15.37 -14.00
N LYS A 100 36.35 -16.29 -14.82
CA LYS A 100 36.20 -16.07 -16.27
C LYS A 100 35.05 -15.12 -16.57
N GLU A 101 33.94 -15.23 -15.85
CA GLU A 101 32.79 -14.34 -16.01
C GLU A 101 33.17 -12.90 -15.64
N SER A 102 33.96 -12.69 -14.59
CA SER A 102 34.46 -11.36 -14.21
C SER A 102 35.66 -10.86 -15.03
N ARG A 103 36.05 -11.54 -16.12
CA ARG A 103 37.29 -11.26 -16.87
C ARG A 103 37.38 -9.83 -17.38
N GLU A 104 36.26 -9.29 -17.85
CA GLU A 104 36.18 -7.97 -18.46
C GLU A 104 36.50 -6.83 -17.48
N TYR A 105 36.36 -7.07 -16.18
CA TYR A 105 36.63 -6.11 -15.11
C TYR A 105 38.06 -6.22 -14.53
N MET A 106 38.92 -7.04 -15.14
CA MET A 106 40.28 -7.32 -14.63
C MET A 106 41.36 -7.04 -15.66
N THR A 107 42.51 -6.52 -15.21
CA THR A 107 43.70 -6.48 -16.06
C THR A 107 44.21 -7.90 -16.35
N ASP A 108 44.93 -8.08 -17.47
CA ASP A 108 45.61 -9.33 -17.82
C ASP A 108 46.47 -9.90 -16.68
N LYS A 109 47.12 -9.02 -15.92
CA LYS A 109 48.00 -9.37 -14.82
C LYS A 109 47.20 -9.93 -13.65
N GLU A 110 46.14 -9.25 -13.25
CA GLU A 110 45.26 -9.69 -12.15
C GLU A 110 44.59 -11.02 -12.49
N TYR A 111 44.04 -11.16 -13.69
CA TYR A 111 43.40 -12.39 -14.11
C TYR A 111 44.38 -13.58 -14.11
N LYS A 112 45.57 -13.42 -14.71
CA LYS A 112 46.60 -14.49 -14.72
C LYS A 112 47.05 -14.85 -13.30
N GLN A 113 47.16 -13.87 -12.40
CA GLN A 113 47.54 -14.09 -11.02
C GLN A 113 46.44 -14.84 -10.25
N SER A 114 45.19 -14.40 -10.32
CA SER A 114 44.04 -15.04 -9.68
C SER A 114 43.83 -16.45 -10.21
N TYR A 115 43.94 -16.66 -11.53
CA TYR A 115 43.82 -17.98 -12.14
C TYR A 115 44.91 -18.92 -11.63
N LYS A 116 46.16 -18.45 -11.54
CA LYS A 116 47.29 -19.22 -10.99
C LYS A 116 47.07 -19.55 -9.51
N ASN A 117 46.57 -18.61 -8.72
CA ASN A 117 46.29 -18.78 -7.29
C ASN A 117 45.22 -19.86 -7.06
N ILE A 118 44.09 -19.77 -7.76
CA ILE A 118 42.98 -20.73 -7.64
C ILE A 118 43.45 -22.13 -8.10
N LYS A 119 44.11 -22.22 -9.26
CA LYS A 119 44.56 -23.50 -9.81
C LYS A 119 45.55 -24.22 -8.89
N ASN A 120 46.52 -23.48 -8.34
CA ASN A 120 47.59 -24.03 -7.50
C ASN A 120 47.23 -24.13 -6.01
N SER A 121 46.07 -23.64 -5.59
CA SER A 121 45.59 -23.79 -4.21
C SER A 121 45.52 -25.26 -3.80
N LYS A 122 46.00 -25.58 -2.58
CA LYS A 122 45.92 -26.91 -1.96
C LYS A 122 45.17 -26.79 -0.64
N GLY A 123 44.17 -27.64 -0.43
CA GLY A 123 43.41 -27.70 0.83
C GLY A 123 42.44 -26.55 1.08
N ILE A 124 42.24 -25.65 0.12
CA ILE A 124 41.28 -24.53 0.22
C ILE A 124 39.91 -24.91 -0.33
N TYR A 125 39.86 -25.73 -1.38
CA TYR A 125 38.62 -26.13 -2.04
C TYR A 125 38.34 -27.64 -1.88
N PRO A 126 37.07 -28.05 -1.76
CA PRO A 126 35.91 -27.18 -1.59
C PRO A 126 35.86 -26.53 -0.19
N TYR A 127 35.27 -25.35 -0.09
CA TYR A 127 34.90 -24.76 1.19
C TYR A 127 33.44 -24.35 1.15
N GLU A 128 32.77 -24.45 2.29
CA GLU A 128 31.39 -24.02 2.48
C GLU A 128 31.39 -22.61 3.07
N TYR A 129 30.47 -21.77 2.60
CA TYR A 129 30.25 -20.42 3.13
C TYR A 129 28.76 -20.16 3.26
N ILE A 130 28.42 -19.25 4.17
CA ILE A 130 27.04 -18.79 4.35
C ILE A 130 26.66 -17.98 3.11
N LYS A 131 25.66 -18.45 2.37
CA LYS A 131 25.10 -17.73 1.23
C LYS A 131 24.05 -16.72 1.71
N TYR A 132 23.12 -17.18 2.53
CA TYR A 132 22.06 -16.37 3.11
C TYR A 132 21.85 -16.71 4.58
N ILE A 133 21.46 -15.70 5.35
CA ILE A 133 21.01 -15.83 6.72
C ILE A 133 19.65 -15.14 6.82
N LEU A 134 18.66 -15.88 7.32
CA LEU A 134 17.33 -15.37 7.57
C LEU A 134 17.13 -15.24 9.08
N VAL A 135 16.55 -14.12 9.50
CA VAL A 135 16.04 -13.90 10.85
C VAL A 135 14.54 -13.67 10.72
N ASP A 136 13.74 -14.52 11.35
CA ASP A 136 12.28 -14.55 11.19
C ASP A 136 11.83 -14.63 9.72
N GLY A 137 12.57 -15.41 8.93
CA GLY A 137 12.31 -15.58 7.49
C GLY A 137 12.72 -14.39 6.62
N LYS A 138 13.35 -13.35 7.18
CA LYS A 138 13.79 -12.14 6.45
C LYS A 138 15.32 -12.04 6.41
N ILE A 139 15.88 -11.51 5.32
CA ILE A 139 17.31 -11.21 5.20
C ILE A 139 17.59 -9.88 5.93
N PRO A 140 18.46 -9.88 6.96
CA PRO A 140 18.83 -8.63 7.62
C PRO A 140 19.52 -7.66 6.66
N TYR A 141 19.08 -6.39 6.67
CA TYR A 141 19.58 -5.35 5.76
C TYR A 141 21.04 -4.96 5.92
N TYR A 142 21.60 -5.22 7.10
CA TYR A 142 22.93 -4.76 7.46
C TYR A 142 23.86 -5.94 7.72
N GLN A 143 25.16 -5.67 7.56
CA GLN A 143 26.21 -6.68 7.74
C GLN A 143 26.21 -7.24 9.16
N ILE A 144 26.09 -8.56 9.27
CA ILE A 144 26.15 -9.26 10.55
C ILE A 144 27.63 -9.47 10.93
N PRO A 145 28.06 -9.11 12.16
CA PRO A 145 29.41 -9.40 12.61
C PRO A 145 29.70 -10.91 12.57
N ASP A 146 30.91 -11.27 12.11
CA ASP A 146 31.30 -12.67 11.98
C ASP A 146 31.40 -13.40 13.33
N GLU A 147 31.50 -14.73 13.29
CA GLU A 147 31.56 -15.59 14.49
C GLU A 147 32.83 -15.40 15.34
N HIS A 148 33.81 -14.62 14.86
CA HIS A 148 35.08 -14.33 15.55
C HIS A 148 35.16 -12.90 16.08
N TYR A 149 34.13 -12.08 15.86
CA TYR A 149 34.07 -10.71 16.39
C TYR A 149 34.12 -10.70 17.93
N ASP A 150 35.04 -9.92 18.48
CA ASP A 150 35.38 -9.91 19.91
C ASP A 150 34.62 -8.83 20.72
N GLY A 151 33.73 -8.07 20.07
CA GLY A 151 33.00 -6.96 20.67
C GLY A 151 33.74 -5.63 20.68
N GLY A 152 34.95 -5.57 20.09
CA GLY A 152 35.74 -4.36 19.93
C GLY A 152 35.29 -3.45 18.78
N GLU A 153 36.22 -2.72 18.16
CA GLU A 153 35.91 -1.85 17.01
C GLU A 153 35.25 -2.66 15.87
N TYR A 154 34.11 -2.20 15.37
CA TYR A 154 33.44 -2.78 14.21
C TYR A 154 33.59 -1.87 13.00
N THR A 155 33.91 -2.47 11.85
CA THR A 155 34.00 -1.75 10.57
C THR A 155 32.96 -2.28 9.62
N LEU A 156 32.03 -1.43 9.23
CA LEU A 156 31.04 -1.69 8.18
C LEU A 156 31.61 -1.28 6.84
N THR A 157 31.60 -2.19 5.87
CA THR A 157 31.97 -1.89 4.50
C THR A 157 30.71 -1.84 3.63
N MET A 158 30.47 -0.71 2.97
CA MET A 158 29.31 -0.53 2.10
C MET A 158 29.71 0.05 0.74
N ALA A 159 28.92 -0.22 -0.29
CA ALA A 159 29.10 0.42 -1.58
C ALA A 159 28.89 1.94 -1.41
N LYS A 160 29.83 2.72 -1.94
CA LYS A 160 29.73 4.18 -1.92
C LYS A 160 28.64 4.60 -2.90
N THR A 161 27.70 5.41 -2.45
CA THR A 161 26.66 5.98 -3.30
C THR A 161 26.91 7.46 -3.60
N ASP A 162 26.40 7.95 -4.72
CA ASP A 162 26.40 9.37 -5.07
C ASP A 162 25.21 10.12 -4.44
N GLU A 163 25.05 11.40 -4.79
CA GLU A 163 23.97 12.27 -4.29
C GLU A 163 22.56 11.82 -4.72
N ASN A 164 22.45 10.91 -5.69
CA ASN A 164 21.19 10.33 -6.16
C ASN A 164 20.97 8.90 -5.61
N GLY A 165 21.88 8.40 -4.78
CA GLY A 165 21.82 7.03 -4.24
C GLY A 165 22.38 5.97 -5.20
N GLU A 166 22.98 6.35 -6.33
CA GLU A 166 23.55 5.38 -7.28
C GLU A 166 24.94 4.92 -6.83
N THR A 167 25.24 3.63 -7.00
CA THR A 167 26.57 3.09 -6.66
C THR A 167 27.65 3.76 -7.51
N VAL A 168 28.69 4.24 -6.85
CA VAL A 168 29.85 4.86 -7.49
C VAL A 168 30.77 3.77 -8.01
N PHE A 169 31.08 3.80 -9.31
CA PHE A 169 32.02 2.88 -9.94
C PHE A 169 33.34 3.57 -10.29
N GLU A 170 34.45 2.86 -10.14
CA GLU A 170 35.73 3.21 -10.72
C GLU A 170 35.66 3.16 -12.26
N LYS A 171 36.61 3.80 -12.96
CA LYS A 171 36.68 3.81 -14.44
C LYS A 171 36.79 2.42 -15.09
N ASN A 172 37.15 1.40 -14.31
CA ASN A 172 37.26 0.00 -14.72
C ASN A 172 35.96 -0.80 -14.47
N GLY A 173 34.88 -0.15 -14.01
CA GLY A 173 33.59 -0.78 -13.72
C GLY A 173 33.48 -1.42 -12.34
N LYS A 174 34.46 -1.24 -11.45
CA LYS A 174 34.44 -1.79 -10.09
C LYS A 174 33.72 -0.85 -9.13
N ALA A 175 32.79 -1.36 -8.32
CA ALA A 175 32.15 -0.58 -7.27
C ALA A 175 33.19 -0.03 -6.27
N VAL A 176 33.06 1.25 -5.93
CA VAL A 176 33.82 1.89 -4.87
C VAL A 176 33.14 1.56 -3.55
N PHE A 177 33.91 1.16 -2.56
CA PHE A 177 33.41 0.88 -1.22
C PHE A 177 33.92 1.94 -0.23
N GLU A 178 33.11 2.23 0.78
CA GLU A 178 33.49 3.05 1.92
C GLU A 178 33.40 2.25 3.22
N GLU A 179 34.19 2.67 4.21
CA GLU A 179 34.26 2.06 5.52
C GLU A 179 33.73 3.04 6.57
N LYS A 180 32.78 2.57 7.38
CA LYS A 180 32.33 3.27 8.60
C LYS A 180 32.81 2.48 9.82
N LYS A 181 33.40 3.19 10.78
CA LYS A 181 33.96 2.62 12.00
C LYS A 181 33.10 2.94 13.20
N PHE A 182 32.85 1.93 14.03
CA PHE A 182 32.10 2.00 15.26
C PHE A 182 32.98 1.47 16.40
N LYS A 183 32.94 2.10 17.57
CA LYS A 183 33.78 1.71 18.72
C LYS A 183 33.45 0.33 19.25
N ASN A 184 32.19 -0.10 19.11
CA ASN A 184 31.67 -1.38 19.57
C ASN A 184 30.37 -1.73 18.82
N PHE A 185 29.82 -2.90 19.14
CA PHE A 185 28.59 -3.39 18.54
C PHE A 185 27.39 -2.50 18.83
N ASP A 186 27.27 -1.95 20.04
CA ASP A 186 26.13 -1.11 20.43
C ASP A 186 26.06 0.17 19.59
N GLU A 187 27.20 0.83 19.32
CA GLU A 187 27.26 2.01 18.45
C GLU A 187 26.87 1.65 17.00
N TYR A 188 27.19 0.43 16.55
CA TYR A 188 26.74 -0.05 15.25
C TYR A 188 25.22 -0.31 15.21
N LEU A 189 24.64 -0.88 16.28
CA LEU A 189 23.19 -1.08 16.37
C LEU A 189 22.42 0.24 16.39
N GLU A 190 22.91 1.26 17.08
CA GLU A 190 22.31 2.60 17.06
C GLU A 190 22.38 3.25 15.67
N TYR A 191 23.48 3.02 14.94
CA TYR A 191 23.57 3.43 13.54
C TYR A 191 22.51 2.72 12.68
N ILE A 192 22.34 1.40 12.83
CA ILE A 192 21.32 0.63 12.10
C ILE A 192 19.92 1.22 12.34
N LYS A 193 19.55 1.48 13.60
CA LYS A 193 18.23 2.05 13.93
C LYS A 193 18.01 3.41 13.28
N SER A 194 19.03 4.27 13.28
CA SER A 194 18.93 5.59 12.65
C SER A 194 18.82 5.51 11.13
N ASP A 195 19.65 4.68 10.51
CA ASP A 195 19.74 4.52 9.05
C ASP A 195 18.48 3.83 8.50
N LEU A 196 17.90 2.87 9.24
CA LEU A 196 16.60 2.27 8.92
C LEU A 196 15.48 3.30 8.86
N LYS A 197 15.36 4.14 9.89
CA LYS A 197 14.34 5.19 9.96
C LYS A 197 14.48 6.21 8.84
N GLU A 198 15.72 6.60 8.52
CA GLU A 198 15.99 7.56 7.45
C GLU A 198 15.70 6.99 6.06
N LYS A 199 16.05 5.72 5.81
CA LYS A 199 15.92 5.11 4.48
C LYS A 199 14.54 4.55 4.17
N PHE A 200 13.84 4.04 5.17
CA PHE A 200 12.62 3.26 4.97
C PHE A 200 11.38 3.83 5.67
N SER A 201 11.47 5.04 6.25
CA SER A 201 10.39 5.67 7.00
C SER A 201 9.72 4.74 8.03
N CYS A 202 10.51 3.88 8.68
CA CYS A 202 9.96 2.89 9.59
C CYS A 202 9.71 3.46 10.98
N THR A 203 8.83 2.82 11.73
CA THR A 203 8.56 3.12 13.14
C THR A 203 9.78 2.83 14.02
N ASP A 204 9.81 3.41 15.23
CA ASP A 204 10.84 3.09 16.22
C ASP A 204 10.86 1.61 16.59
N ALA A 205 9.69 0.94 16.59
CA ALA A 205 9.58 -0.48 16.86
C ALA A 205 10.20 -1.35 15.75
N GLU A 206 9.95 -1.00 14.48
CA GLU A 206 10.56 -1.69 13.33
C GLU A 206 12.07 -1.47 13.28
N ALA A 207 12.53 -0.25 13.58
CA ALA A 207 13.95 0.06 13.66
C ALA A 207 14.64 -0.75 14.77
N GLU A 208 14.02 -0.85 15.95
CA GLU A 208 14.51 -1.68 17.05
C GLU A 208 14.54 -3.16 16.65
N ASN A 209 13.47 -3.67 16.04
CA ASN A 209 13.39 -5.05 15.55
C ASN A 209 14.51 -5.36 14.54
N GLY A 210 14.79 -4.46 13.58
CA GLY A 210 15.89 -4.63 12.63
C GLY A 210 17.26 -4.72 13.31
N ALA A 211 17.50 -3.95 14.38
CA ALA A 211 18.71 -4.07 15.19
C ALA A 211 18.74 -5.38 16.00
N GLU A 212 17.62 -5.80 16.57
CA GLU A 212 17.51 -7.06 17.31
C GLU A 212 17.74 -8.29 16.40
N GLN A 213 17.33 -8.23 15.13
CA GLN A 213 17.63 -9.26 14.13
C GLN A 213 19.14 -9.42 13.90
N ILE A 214 19.90 -8.33 13.82
CA ILE A 214 21.37 -8.37 13.69
C ILE A 214 22.01 -9.02 14.92
N VAL A 215 21.50 -8.72 16.12
CA VAL A 215 21.94 -9.35 17.36
C VAL A 215 21.63 -10.84 17.38
N ALA A 216 20.43 -11.23 16.96
CA ALA A 216 19.99 -12.63 16.91
C ALA A 216 20.84 -13.44 15.92
N ALA A 217 21.05 -12.91 14.72
CA ALA A 217 21.91 -13.52 13.71
C ALA A 217 23.34 -13.71 14.24
N HIS A 218 23.97 -12.67 14.79
CA HIS A 218 25.33 -12.76 15.33
C HIS A 218 25.43 -13.82 16.44
N LYS A 219 24.49 -13.82 17.39
CA LYS A 219 24.43 -14.84 18.46
C LYS A 219 24.26 -16.25 17.90
N ALA A 220 23.41 -16.42 16.88
CA ALA A 220 23.20 -17.70 16.25
C ALA A 220 24.46 -18.21 15.53
N LEU A 221 25.24 -17.32 14.89
CA LEU A 221 26.52 -17.67 14.29
C LEU A 221 27.53 -18.15 15.34
N VAL A 222 27.73 -17.35 16.40
CA VAL A 222 28.66 -17.68 17.50
C VAL A 222 28.30 -19.00 18.17
N ASN A 223 27.01 -19.22 18.45
CA ASN A 223 26.54 -20.41 19.17
C ASN A 223 26.24 -21.61 18.26
N LYS A 224 26.30 -21.42 16.93
CA LYS A 224 25.85 -22.40 15.93
C LYS A 224 24.41 -22.86 16.16
N SER A 225 23.54 -21.93 16.56
CA SER A 225 22.13 -22.16 16.88
C SER A 225 21.23 -21.61 15.78
N TYR A 226 21.23 -22.28 14.64
CA TYR A 226 20.40 -21.95 13.48
C TYR A 226 19.90 -23.21 12.77
N GLU A 227 18.78 -23.09 12.07
CA GLU A 227 18.32 -24.11 11.14
C GLU A 227 19.13 -24.04 9.84
N VAL A 228 19.45 -25.20 9.25
CA VAL A 228 20.13 -25.25 7.95
C VAL A 228 19.08 -25.44 6.85
N LEU A 229 18.99 -24.47 5.94
CA LEU A 229 18.07 -24.52 4.81
C LEU A 229 18.65 -25.35 3.65
N PRO A 230 17.80 -26.04 2.87
CA PRO A 230 18.21 -26.62 1.61
C PRO A 230 18.77 -25.56 0.64
N LYS A 231 19.72 -25.97 -0.22
CA LYS A 231 20.25 -25.10 -1.27
C LYS A 231 19.15 -24.65 -2.23
N GLY A 232 19.08 -23.35 -2.53
CA GLY A 232 18.10 -22.73 -3.42
C GLY A 232 16.75 -22.47 -2.75
N THR A 233 16.70 -22.38 -1.41
CA THR A 233 15.47 -22.04 -0.68
C THR A 233 15.20 -20.55 -0.77
N VAL A 234 16.25 -19.73 -0.65
CA VAL A 234 16.15 -18.28 -0.72
C VAL A 234 16.18 -17.84 -2.18
N ASP A 235 15.09 -17.19 -2.61
CA ASP A 235 15.04 -16.46 -3.88
C ASP A 235 15.42 -14.99 -3.60
N PRO A 236 16.63 -14.54 -3.98
CA PRO A 236 17.03 -13.15 -3.75
C PRO A 236 16.22 -12.14 -4.55
N GLU A 237 15.43 -12.56 -5.55
CA GLU A 237 14.57 -11.66 -6.31
C GLU A 237 13.19 -11.46 -5.65
N ASP A 238 12.86 -12.24 -4.63
CA ASP A 238 11.62 -12.09 -3.88
C ASP A 238 11.73 -10.92 -2.88
N PRO A 239 10.99 -9.81 -3.09
CA PRO A 239 11.07 -8.63 -2.24
C PRO A 239 10.63 -8.91 -0.80
N ASP A 240 9.86 -9.98 -0.55
CA ASP A 240 9.41 -10.31 0.79
C ASP A 240 10.58 -10.61 1.72
N TYR A 241 11.69 -11.19 1.23
CA TYR A 241 12.87 -11.42 2.07
C TYR A 241 13.47 -10.12 2.61
N TYR A 242 13.20 -8.98 1.98
CA TYR A 242 13.72 -7.67 2.35
C TYR A 242 12.66 -6.80 3.02
N SER A 243 11.53 -7.33 3.48
CA SER A 243 10.60 -6.49 4.25
C SER A 243 11.13 -6.23 5.66
N ILE A 244 11.16 -4.96 6.07
CA ILE A 244 11.40 -4.55 7.46
C ILE A 244 10.13 -4.53 8.32
N LYS A 245 8.97 -4.71 7.69
CA LYS A 245 7.69 -4.73 8.39
C LYS A 245 7.60 -6.00 9.23
N ASP A 246 7.12 -5.88 10.46
CA ASP A 246 6.96 -7.02 11.35
C ASP A 246 5.95 -8.02 10.73
N PRO A 247 6.37 -9.26 10.40
CA PRO A 247 5.45 -10.25 9.84
C PRO A 247 4.33 -10.65 10.82
N ASP A 248 4.54 -10.40 12.12
CA ASP A 248 3.55 -10.61 13.19
C ASP A 248 2.82 -9.32 13.59
N ALA A 249 2.94 -8.24 12.80
CA ALA A 249 2.22 -7.01 13.05
C ALA A 249 0.72 -7.26 13.20
N ASP A 250 0.15 -6.78 14.30
CA ASP A 250 -1.29 -6.80 14.56
C ASP A 250 -1.73 -5.46 15.14
N TYR A 251 -2.36 -4.66 14.31
CA TYR A 251 -2.89 -3.33 14.61
C TYR A 251 -4.40 -3.34 14.86
N ARG A 252 -5.03 -4.49 15.18
CA ARG A 252 -6.44 -4.54 15.61
C ARG A 252 -6.72 -3.65 16.83
N ASP A 253 -5.72 -3.39 17.66
CA ASP A 253 -5.83 -2.48 18.81
C ASP A 253 -5.91 -0.99 18.40
N GLN A 254 -5.57 -0.67 17.16
CA GLN A 254 -5.71 0.66 16.58
C GLN A 254 -7.11 0.89 16.00
N TRP A 255 -8.03 -0.08 15.98
CA TRP A 255 -9.36 0.17 15.42
C TRP A 255 -10.26 0.91 16.41
N GLU A 256 -10.99 1.93 15.94
CA GLU A 256 -11.97 2.68 16.74
C GLU A 256 -13.35 2.05 16.67
N TYR A 257 -13.76 1.41 17.75
CA TYR A 257 -15.10 0.86 17.88
C TYR A 257 -15.48 0.65 19.35
N ASP A 258 -16.77 0.60 19.62
CA ASP A 258 -17.31 0.08 20.88
C ASP A 258 -17.50 -1.44 20.77
N LYS A 259 -16.77 -2.20 21.59
CA LYS A 259 -16.75 -3.68 21.51
C LYS A 259 -18.12 -4.29 21.71
N GLU A 260 -18.91 -3.79 22.66
CA GLU A 260 -20.25 -4.34 22.94
C GLU A 260 -21.21 -4.10 21.77
N SER A 261 -21.10 -2.94 21.10
CA SER A 261 -21.91 -2.61 19.93
C SER A 261 -21.54 -3.43 18.71
N VAL A 262 -20.25 -3.69 18.49
CA VAL A 262 -19.80 -4.58 17.40
C VAL A 262 -20.22 -6.02 17.67
N GLU A 263 -20.09 -6.52 18.90
CA GLU A 263 -20.50 -7.89 19.25
C GLU A 263 -21.99 -8.14 18.95
N LYS A 264 -22.86 -7.13 19.14
CA LYS A 264 -24.30 -7.23 18.83
C LYS A 264 -24.60 -7.43 17.34
N ILE A 265 -23.70 -6.97 16.46
CA ILE A 265 -23.87 -7.09 15.01
C ILE A 265 -22.91 -8.10 14.38
N ARG A 266 -22.16 -8.86 15.19
CA ARG A 266 -21.10 -9.77 14.74
C ARG A 266 -21.57 -10.73 13.65
N ASP A 267 -22.74 -11.35 13.83
CA ASP A 267 -23.31 -12.33 12.90
C ASP A 267 -23.78 -11.71 11.57
N SER A 268 -23.87 -10.37 11.49
CA SER A 268 -24.20 -9.64 10.27
C SER A 268 -22.96 -9.16 9.51
N ILE A 269 -21.75 -9.45 10.00
CA ILE A 269 -20.51 -8.94 9.41
C ILE A 269 -19.77 -10.06 8.68
N ARG A 270 -19.35 -9.78 7.46
CA ARG A 270 -18.36 -10.56 6.71
C ARG A 270 -17.09 -9.75 6.58
N GLU A 271 -15.98 -10.36 6.88
CA GLU A 271 -14.66 -9.76 6.82
C GLU A 271 -13.95 -10.30 5.57
N ILE A 272 -13.44 -9.40 4.72
CA ILE A 272 -12.79 -9.74 3.46
C ILE A 272 -11.36 -9.19 3.48
N SER A 273 -10.38 -10.07 3.43
CA SER A 273 -8.99 -9.71 3.12
C SER A 273 -8.78 -9.80 1.62
N ILE A 274 -8.25 -8.74 1.01
CA ILE A 274 -8.08 -8.64 -0.45
C ILE A 274 -6.75 -7.95 -0.77
N TYR A 275 -5.89 -8.65 -1.51
CA TYR A 275 -4.62 -8.11 -1.98
C TYR A 275 -4.77 -7.47 -3.36
N ASP A 276 -4.08 -6.33 -3.55
CA ASP A 276 -3.99 -5.61 -4.82
C ASP A 276 -2.52 -5.53 -5.28
N GLU A 277 -2.25 -6.00 -6.49
CA GLU A 277 -0.88 -6.10 -7.06
C GLU A 277 -0.29 -4.73 -7.39
N GLU A 278 -1.07 -3.81 -7.93
CA GLU A 278 -0.63 -2.47 -8.32
C GLU A 278 -0.25 -1.62 -7.10
N MET A 279 -1.02 -1.75 -6.02
CA MET A 279 -0.73 -1.08 -4.76
C MET A 279 0.39 -1.77 -3.97
N ASP A 280 0.53 -3.09 -4.14
CA ASP A 280 1.26 -4.01 -3.26
C ASP A 280 0.79 -3.89 -1.80
N VAL A 281 -0.53 -3.92 -1.62
CA VAL A 281 -1.20 -3.72 -0.33
C VAL A 281 -2.30 -4.76 -0.16
N GLU A 282 -2.35 -5.35 1.03
CA GLU A 282 -3.49 -6.14 1.48
C GLU A 282 -4.47 -5.23 2.23
N PHE A 283 -5.68 -5.12 1.71
CA PHE A 283 -6.79 -4.38 2.32
C PHE A 283 -7.71 -5.31 3.12
N GLN A 284 -8.44 -4.72 4.05
CA GLN A 284 -9.48 -5.35 4.84
C GLN A 284 -10.80 -4.61 4.60
N ALA A 285 -11.86 -5.35 4.26
CA ALA A 285 -13.21 -4.81 4.14
C ALA A 285 -14.16 -5.50 5.12
N GLU A 286 -14.69 -4.77 6.10
CA GLU A 286 -15.77 -5.21 6.97
C GLU A 286 -17.12 -4.87 6.33
N VAL A 287 -17.78 -5.90 5.80
CA VAL A 287 -19.08 -5.83 5.14
C VAL A 287 -20.17 -6.12 6.17
N THR A 288 -20.91 -5.09 6.60
CA THR A 288 -22.08 -5.23 7.48
C THR A 288 -23.35 -5.33 6.64
N LEU A 289 -24.05 -6.46 6.75
CA LEU A 289 -25.29 -6.75 6.05
C LEU A 289 -26.54 -6.30 6.86
N PRO A 290 -27.64 -5.95 6.18
CA PRO A 290 -28.96 -5.82 6.81
C PRO A 290 -29.39 -7.11 7.53
N ALA A 291 -30.21 -7.01 8.57
CA ALA A 291 -30.63 -8.18 9.37
C ALA A 291 -31.32 -9.27 8.53
N ASP A 292 -32.14 -8.85 7.56
CA ASP A 292 -32.91 -9.74 6.68
C ASP A 292 -32.36 -9.72 5.25
N TYR A 293 -31.03 -9.73 5.10
CA TYR A 293 -30.37 -9.75 3.80
C TYR A 293 -30.90 -10.90 2.92
N ASP A 294 -31.40 -10.56 1.74
CA ASP A 294 -32.01 -11.46 0.78
C ASP A 294 -31.28 -11.38 -0.56
N ASN A 295 -30.63 -12.47 -0.98
CA ASN A 295 -29.91 -12.53 -2.26
C ASN A 295 -30.79 -12.21 -3.48
N ASN A 296 -32.12 -12.26 -3.37
CA ASN A 296 -33.04 -11.90 -4.45
C ASN A 296 -33.36 -10.40 -4.53
N LYS A 297 -32.90 -9.59 -3.57
CA LYS A 297 -33.06 -8.13 -3.54
C LYS A 297 -31.72 -7.45 -3.78
N THR A 298 -31.76 -6.29 -4.41
CA THR A 298 -30.59 -5.43 -4.61
C THR A 298 -30.50 -4.40 -3.48
N TYR A 299 -29.29 -4.19 -2.97
CA TYR A 299 -29.02 -3.22 -1.89
C TYR A 299 -27.94 -2.23 -2.35
N PRO A 300 -28.10 -0.91 -2.12
CA PRO A 300 -27.00 0.02 -2.34
C PRO A 300 -25.90 -0.22 -1.30
N VAL A 301 -24.67 0.16 -1.65
CA VAL A 301 -23.51 0.11 -0.76
C VAL A 301 -23.17 1.52 -0.27
N ILE A 302 -22.82 1.67 1.00
CA ILE A 302 -22.04 2.81 1.48
C ILE A 302 -20.61 2.31 1.75
N LEU A 303 -19.69 2.62 0.85
CA LEU A 303 -18.27 2.29 1.00
C LEU A 303 -17.58 3.42 1.78
N LEU A 304 -17.12 3.11 2.97
CA LEU A 304 -16.46 4.02 3.90
C LEU A 304 -14.95 3.81 3.82
N THR A 305 -14.19 4.75 3.26
CA THR A 305 -12.72 4.73 3.41
C THR A 305 -12.35 4.98 4.87
N ASP A 306 -11.09 4.71 5.22
CA ASP A 306 -10.60 4.86 6.60
C ASP A 306 -11.38 3.96 7.60
N GLY A 307 -11.58 2.70 7.23
CA GLY A 307 -12.34 1.71 8.01
C GLY A 307 -11.88 1.57 9.46
N VAL A 308 -10.58 1.73 9.73
CA VAL A 308 -10.00 1.81 11.09
C VAL A 308 -10.71 2.82 12.00
N TYR A 309 -11.25 3.91 11.44
CA TYR A 309 -12.03 4.93 12.14
C TYR A 309 -13.54 4.76 11.92
N ARG A 310 -13.98 4.26 10.76
CA ARG A 310 -15.39 4.29 10.31
C ARG A 310 -16.17 3.02 10.60
N PHE A 311 -15.51 1.89 10.77
CA PHE A 311 -16.17 0.64 11.14
C PHE A 311 -16.98 0.79 12.43
N GLY A 312 -16.47 1.53 13.42
CA GLY A 312 -17.19 1.84 14.66
C GLY A 312 -18.50 2.61 14.50
N ASN A 313 -18.78 3.21 13.33
CA ASN A 313 -20.07 3.86 13.03
C ASN A 313 -21.12 2.88 12.51
N CYS A 314 -20.70 1.72 11.98
CA CYS A 314 -21.60 0.74 11.35
C CYS A 314 -22.67 0.17 12.29
N PRO A 315 -22.43 -0.09 13.60
CA PRO A 315 -23.47 -0.56 14.50
C PRO A 315 -24.68 0.38 14.60
N GLU A 316 -24.47 1.70 14.70
CA GLU A 316 -25.56 2.67 14.81
C GLU A 316 -26.28 2.87 13.48
N MET A 317 -25.52 2.89 12.38
CA MET A 317 -26.07 2.91 11.02
C MET A 317 -26.94 1.67 10.73
N LYS A 318 -26.52 0.49 11.20
CA LYS A 318 -27.32 -0.74 11.13
C LYS A 318 -28.56 -0.67 12.02
N ALA A 319 -28.44 -0.17 13.24
CA ALA A 319 -29.59 0.02 14.11
C ALA A 319 -30.66 0.92 13.49
N ALA A 320 -30.27 1.94 12.70
CA ALA A 320 -31.22 2.75 11.94
C ALA A 320 -32.02 1.96 10.89
N MET A 321 -31.39 0.97 10.23
CA MET A 321 -32.08 0.06 9.32
C MET A 321 -33.03 -0.86 10.10
N ASP A 322 -32.53 -1.49 11.16
CA ASP A 322 -33.30 -2.45 11.97
C ASP A 322 -34.54 -1.79 12.63
N ASN A 323 -34.45 -0.50 12.96
CA ASN A 323 -35.55 0.29 13.50
C ASN A 323 -36.50 0.87 12.43
N GLY A 324 -36.21 0.67 11.14
CA GLY A 324 -37.00 1.22 10.03
C GLY A 324 -36.86 2.75 9.85
N GLU A 325 -35.80 3.34 10.40
CA GLU A 325 -35.47 4.76 10.23
C GLU A 325 -34.77 5.03 8.88
N SER A 326 -34.23 3.98 8.26
CA SER A 326 -33.64 4.00 6.91
C SER A 326 -33.95 2.68 6.19
N SER A 327 -33.97 2.72 4.86
CA SER A 327 -33.97 1.53 4.00
C SER A 327 -32.67 0.74 4.16
N ASP A 328 -32.75 -0.56 3.88
CA ASP A 328 -31.61 -1.46 3.95
C ASP A 328 -30.51 -1.08 2.94
N VAL A 329 -29.28 -0.96 3.45
CA VAL A 329 -28.04 -0.73 2.69
C VAL A 329 -26.95 -1.69 3.18
N ILE A 330 -26.01 -2.04 2.32
CA ILE A 330 -24.79 -2.75 2.73
C ILE A 330 -23.76 -1.70 3.16
N LEU A 331 -23.21 -1.81 4.35
CA LEU A 331 -22.13 -0.94 4.81
C LEU A 331 -20.80 -1.65 4.61
N VAL A 332 -19.84 -1.00 3.99
CA VAL A 332 -18.49 -1.57 3.78
C VAL A 332 -17.47 -0.60 4.33
N ALA A 333 -16.81 -0.97 5.43
CA ALA A 333 -15.68 -0.20 5.95
C ALA A 333 -14.39 -0.76 5.33
N LEU A 334 -13.68 0.07 4.55
CA LEU A 334 -12.43 -0.32 3.89
C LEU A 334 -11.23 0.25 4.64
N SER A 335 -10.36 -0.64 5.11
CA SER A 335 -9.07 -0.30 5.72
C SER A 335 -7.96 -1.19 5.18
N TYR A 336 -6.78 -1.11 5.78
CA TYR A 336 -5.70 -2.06 5.49
C TYR A 336 -5.88 -3.33 6.31
N SER A 337 -5.21 -4.41 5.90
CA SER A 337 -5.11 -5.61 6.74
C SER A 337 -4.50 -5.27 8.10
N TYR A 338 -4.79 -6.09 9.11
CA TYR A 338 -4.32 -5.84 10.47
C TYR A 338 -2.79 -5.82 10.62
N LYS A 339 -2.04 -6.18 9.57
CA LYS A 339 -0.58 -6.09 9.52
C LYS A 339 -0.06 -4.69 9.16
N LEU A 340 -0.94 -3.77 8.75
CA LEU A 340 -0.59 -2.40 8.41
C LEU A 340 -1.40 -1.41 9.26
N ASN A 341 -0.72 -0.48 9.93
CA ASN A 341 -1.38 0.48 10.79
C ASN A 341 -2.21 1.48 9.99
N GLY A 342 -3.54 1.33 10.03
CA GLY A 342 -4.45 2.24 9.34
C GLY A 342 -4.58 3.63 9.92
N ARG A 343 -4.08 3.88 11.14
CA ARG A 343 -3.99 5.24 11.72
C ARG A 343 -2.70 5.95 11.39
N ASP A 344 -1.74 5.27 10.79
CA ASP A 344 -0.47 5.88 10.44
C ASP A 344 -0.70 6.89 9.30
N GLU A 345 -0.35 8.15 9.56
CA GLU A 345 -0.60 9.25 8.63
C GLU A 345 0.25 9.13 7.36
N GLU A 346 1.41 8.50 7.41
CA GLU A 346 2.24 8.26 6.23
C GLU A 346 1.61 7.21 5.31
N ASN A 347 1.14 6.08 5.87
CA ASN A 347 0.37 5.09 5.11
C ASN A 347 -0.87 5.71 4.47
N ARG A 348 -1.64 6.48 5.26
CA ARG A 348 -2.85 7.17 4.77
C ARG A 348 -2.51 8.19 3.68
N PHE A 349 -1.49 9.01 3.86
CA PHE A 349 -1.07 9.98 2.85
C PHE A 349 -0.57 9.27 1.58
N ASN A 350 0.24 8.22 1.73
CA ASN A 350 0.74 7.45 0.60
C ASN A 350 -0.39 6.86 -0.25
N HIS A 351 -1.39 6.22 0.36
CA HIS A 351 -2.42 5.52 -0.41
C HIS A 351 -3.61 6.40 -0.80
N LEU A 352 -4.09 7.29 0.08
CA LEU A 352 -5.24 8.16 -0.21
C LEU A 352 -4.87 9.40 -1.03
N ILE A 353 -3.61 9.83 -0.99
CA ILE A 353 -3.14 11.04 -1.70
C ILE A 353 -2.16 10.69 -2.81
N LEU A 354 -1.00 10.09 -2.51
CA LEU A 354 0.05 9.87 -3.52
C LEU A 354 -0.38 8.84 -4.57
N LYS A 355 -0.80 7.65 -4.13
CA LYS A 355 -1.27 6.52 -4.96
C LYS A 355 -2.80 6.50 -5.15
N ARG A 356 -3.44 7.67 -5.11
CA ARG A 356 -4.90 7.77 -5.16
C ARG A 356 -5.51 7.26 -6.48
N LYS A 357 -4.73 7.25 -7.57
CA LYS A 357 -5.18 6.66 -8.83
C LYS A 357 -5.24 5.15 -8.70
N GLU A 358 -4.16 4.54 -8.22
CA GLU A 358 -4.05 3.09 -8.02
C GLU A 358 -5.09 2.60 -6.99
N LEU A 359 -5.37 3.39 -5.95
CA LEU A 359 -6.47 3.09 -5.03
C LEU A 359 -7.86 3.17 -5.70
N ASP A 360 -8.06 4.10 -6.63
CA ASP A 360 -9.31 4.22 -7.39
C ASP A 360 -9.46 3.07 -8.40
N ASP A 361 -8.36 2.66 -9.05
CA ASP A 361 -8.29 1.46 -9.87
C ASP A 361 -8.71 0.23 -9.03
N PHE A 362 -8.08 0.01 -7.87
CA PHE A 362 -8.42 -1.07 -6.94
C PHE A 362 -9.91 -1.05 -6.54
N ILE A 363 -10.42 0.08 -6.05
CA ILE A 363 -11.81 0.15 -5.57
C ILE A 363 -12.79 -0.09 -6.71
N THR A 364 -12.54 0.52 -7.88
CA THR A 364 -13.47 0.52 -9.01
C THR A 364 -13.45 -0.76 -9.82
N ASP A 365 -12.27 -1.35 -10.03
CA ASP A 365 -12.06 -2.48 -10.93
C ASP A 365 -11.83 -3.81 -10.21
N ASN A 366 -11.48 -3.81 -8.93
CA ASN A 366 -11.21 -5.03 -8.14
C ASN A 366 -12.25 -5.22 -7.01
N LEU A 367 -12.27 -4.33 -6.02
CA LEU A 367 -13.09 -4.48 -4.81
C LEU A 367 -14.60 -4.48 -5.09
N MET A 368 -15.11 -3.43 -5.73
CA MET A 368 -16.56 -3.28 -5.94
C MET A 368 -17.14 -4.39 -6.86
N PRO A 369 -16.46 -4.81 -7.94
CA PRO A 369 -16.88 -5.99 -8.69
C PRO A 369 -16.86 -7.28 -7.86
N TYR A 370 -15.82 -7.53 -7.05
CA TYR A 370 -15.77 -8.71 -6.17
C TYR A 370 -16.92 -8.70 -5.15
N LEU A 371 -17.25 -7.53 -4.57
CA LEU A 371 -18.43 -7.39 -3.72
C LEU A 371 -19.72 -7.72 -4.50
N GLY A 372 -19.80 -7.34 -5.78
CA GLY A 372 -20.91 -7.66 -6.68
C GLY A 372 -21.10 -9.14 -7.02
N GLU A 373 -20.01 -9.89 -7.04
CA GLU A 373 -20.03 -11.34 -7.25
C GLU A 373 -20.55 -12.09 -6.01
N ASN A 374 -20.42 -11.49 -4.83
CA ASN A 374 -20.77 -12.10 -3.54
C ASN A 374 -22.06 -11.52 -2.94
N PHE A 375 -22.44 -10.30 -3.31
CA PHE A 375 -23.59 -9.59 -2.80
C PHE A 375 -24.36 -8.90 -3.94
N ASN A 376 -25.70 -8.94 -3.86
CA ASN A 376 -26.56 -8.30 -4.85
C ASN A 376 -26.65 -6.77 -4.64
N ILE A 377 -25.89 -6.00 -5.42
CA ILE A 377 -25.65 -4.56 -5.22
C ILE A 377 -26.39 -3.68 -6.24
N ASP A 378 -26.97 -2.57 -5.77
CA ASP A 378 -27.46 -1.46 -6.60
C ASP A 378 -26.40 -0.35 -6.71
N TYR A 379 -25.53 -0.47 -7.71
CA TYR A 379 -24.44 0.50 -7.94
C TYR A 379 -24.93 1.91 -8.27
N THR A 380 -26.11 2.05 -8.87
CA THR A 380 -26.65 3.37 -9.24
C THR A 380 -26.91 4.21 -7.99
N ASN A 381 -27.28 3.55 -6.89
CA ASN A 381 -27.58 4.20 -5.63
C ASN A 381 -26.46 4.10 -4.59
N SER A 382 -25.36 3.41 -4.87
CA SER A 382 -24.21 3.28 -3.96
C SER A 382 -23.43 4.58 -3.77
N THR A 383 -22.89 4.76 -2.57
CA THR A 383 -22.13 5.92 -2.10
C THR A 383 -20.68 5.56 -1.82
N LEU A 384 -19.72 6.34 -2.35
CA LEU A 384 -18.36 6.39 -1.84
C LEU A 384 -18.23 7.53 -0.82
N TYR A 385 -17.73 7.22 0.37
CA TYR A 385 -17.45 8.18 1.43
C TYR A 385 -15.95 8.36 1.63
N GLY A 386 -15.52 9.60 1.80
CA GLY A 386 -14.21 9.91 2.34
C GLY A 386 -14.17 11.21 3.15
N HIS A 387 -13.26 11.24 4.14
CA HIS A 387 -13.01 12.40 5.00
C HIS A 387 -11.52 12.76 5.09
N SER A 388 -11.20 14.05 5.21
CA SER A 388 -9.80 14.53 5.26
C SER A 388 -9.01 14.07 4.03
N ASN A 389 -8.01 13.19 4.18
CA ASN A 389 -7.29 12.61 3.05
C ASN A 389 -8.23 11.73 2.19
N GLY A 390 -9.11 10.97 2.82
CA GLY A 390 -10.19 10.25 2.13
C GLY A 390 -11.14 11.19 1.38
N GLY A 391 -11.34 12.41 1.87
CA GLY A 391 -12.15 13.42 1.17
C GLY A 391 -11.49 13.91 -0.11
N VAL A 392 -10.16 14.05 -0.11
CA VAL A 392 -9.38 14.34 -1.32
C VAL A 392 -9.45 13.17 -2.31
N PHE A 393 -9.36 11.94 -1.81
CA PHE A 393 -9.56 10.72 -2.61
C PHE A 393 -10.96 10.66 -3.23
N ALA A 394 -12.03 10.82 -2.46
CA ALA A 394 -13.41 10.77 -2.96
C ALA A 394 -13.68 11.86 -4.01
N HIS A 395 -13.09 13.05 -3.85
CA HIS A 395 -13.09 14.09 -4.87
C HIS A 395 -12.38 13.64 -6.16
N TYR A 396 -11.20 13.03 -6.05
CA TYR A 396 -10.46 12.49 -7.19
C TYR A 396 -11.25 11.41 -7.93
N ALA A 397 -11.75 10.40 -7.21
CA ALA A 397 -12.53 9.29 -7.77
C ALA A 397 -13.80 9.77 -8.49
N MET A 398 -14.51 10.75 -7.93
CA MET A 398 -15.70 11.31 -8.56
C MET A 398 -15.39 11.96 -9.92
N PHE A 399 -14.36 12.80 -9.99
CA PHE A 399 -13.99 13.54 -11.21
C PHE A 399 -13.17 12.74 -12.23
N ASN A 400 -12.77 11.51 -11.89
CA ASN A 400 -12.21 10.56 -12.85
C ASN A 400 -13.14 9.38 -13.14
N SER A 401 -14.33 9.35 -12.53
CA SER A 401 -15.28 8.25 -12.70
C SER A 401 -15.64 7.98 -14.15
N ASP A 402 -15.67 8.99 -15.04
CA ASP A 402 -15.97 8.82 -16.46
C ASP A 402 -14.88 8.10 -17.26
N LEU A 403 -13.68 7.95 -16.69
CA LEU A 403 -12.56 7.25 -17.31
C LEU A 403 -12.63 5.73 -17.13
N TYR A 404 -13.51 5.24 -16.26
CA TYR A 404 -13.71 3.82 -16.00
C TYR A 404 -14.94 3.26 -16.70
N GLU A 405 -14.81 2.05 -17.22
CA GLU A 405 -15.95 1.26 -17.70
C GLU A 405 -16.87 0.88 -16.53
N ASN A 406 -16.28 0.49 -15.40
CA ASN A 406 -17.00 0.20 -14.16
C ASN A 406 -17.52 1.49 -13.53
N GLN A 407 -18.80 1.49 -13.13
CA GLN A 407 -19.48 2.62 -12.50
C GLN A 407 -20.07 2.22 -11.14
N PRO A 408 -19.24 1.96 -10.12
CA PRO A 408 -19.69 1.39 -8.84
C PRO A 408 -20.48 2.35 -7.94
N PHE A 409 -20.37 3.67 -8.18
CA PHE A 409 -20.98 4.69 -7.32
C PHE A 409 -21.76 5.71 -8.13
N GLY A 410 -23.01 5.95 -7.73
CA GLY A 410 -23.82 7.09 -8.19
C GLY A 410 -23.72 8.31 -7.26
N LYS A 411 -23.22 8.11 -6.03
CA LYS A 411 -23.20 9.14 -4.97
C LYS A 411 -21.83 9.25 -4.33
N TYR A 412 -21.47 10.45 -3.90
CA TYR A 412 -20.19 10.71 -3.23
C TYR A 412 -20.42 11.59 -2.00
N ILE A 413 -19.83 11.21 -0.86
CA ILE A 413 -19.68 12.09 0.31
C ILE A 413 -18.24 12.58 0.33
N ILE A 414 -18.07 13.89 0.26
CA ILE A 414 -16.77 14.56 0.34
C ILE A 414 -16.77 15.38 1.64
N GLY A 415 -16.22 14.80 2.72
CA GLY A 415 -16.19 15.41 4.04
C GLY A 415 -14.85 16.08 4.36
N SER A 416 -14.86 17.35 4.77
CA SER A 416 -13.68 18.14 5.17
C SER A 416 -12.41 17.80 4.37
N PRO A 417 -12.45 17.84 3.02
CA PRO A 417 -11.34 17.37 2.20
C PRO A 417 -10.10 18.23 2.44
N ALA A 418 -8.99 17.59 2.79
CA ALA A 418 -7.73 18.26 3.12
C ALA A 418 -6.98 18.75 1.85
N PHE A 419 -7.65 19.52 0.98
CA PHE A 419 -7.06 19.98 -0.29
C PHE A 419 -5.78 20.81 -0.11
N TRP A 420 -5.58 21.41 1.06
CA TRP A 420 -4.36 22.14 1.41
C TRP A 420 -3.10 21.27 1.31
N CYS A 421 -3.19 19.94 1.50
CA CYS A 421 -2.02 19.06 1.35
C CYS A 421 -1.50 19.00 -0.08
N LEU A 422 -2.36 19.22 -1.09
CA LEU A 422 -1.97 19.21 -2.51
C LEU A 422 -1.05 20.38 -2.89
N TYR A 423 -0.94 21.40 -2.03
CA TYR A 423 -0.06 22.55 -2.23
C TYR A 423 1.37 22.30 -1.73
N GLU A 424 1.62 21.22 -0.99
CA GLU A 424 2.93 20.90 -0.43
C GLU A 424 3.93 20.50 -1.53
N ASP A 425 3.49 19.74 -2.53
CA ASP A 425 4.23 19.40 -3.74
C ASP A 425 3.31 19.44 -4.97
N PRO A 426 3.04 20.63 -5.55
CA PRO A 426 2.03 20.82 -6.58
C PRO A 426 2.19 19.94 -7.82
N ASP A 427 3.43 19.64 -8.21
CA ASP A 427 3.73 18.86 -9.41
C ASP A 427 3.46 17.37 -9.16
N THR A 428 3.99 16.83 -8.06
CA THR A 428 3.80 15.42 -7.70
C THR A 428 2.35 15.13 -7.30
N LEU A 429 1.71 16.07 -6.59
CA LEU A 429 0.35 15.90 -6.08
C LEU A 429 -0.72 16.32 -7.09
N ASN A 430 -0.34 16.76 -8.30
CA ASN A 430 -1.25 17.16 -9.38
C ASN A 430 -2.28 18.20 -8.89
N LEU A 431 -1.76 19.31 -8.35
CA LEU A 431 -2.57 20.45 -7.91
C LEU A 431 -3.37 21.05 -9.07
N GLU A 432 -2.79 21.12 -10.27
CA GLU A 432 -3.47 21.61 -11.48
C GLU A 432 -4.72 20.78 -11.81
N GLY A 433 -4.62 19.45 -11.72
CA GLY A 433 -5.74 18.54 -11.86
C GLY A 433 -6.84 18.85 -10.85
N TYR A 434 -6.50 19.01 -9.56
CA TYR A 434 -7.50 19.43 -8.57
C TYR A 434 -8.17 20.77 -8.91
N LEU A 435 -7.40 21.78 -9.33
CA LEU A 435 -7.91 23.12 -9.61
C LEU A 435 -8.86 23.16 -10.81
N ASN A 436 -8.68 22.25 -11.78
CA ASN A 436 -9.51 22.15 -12.99
C ASN A 436 -10.40 20.90 -13.00
N ASP A 437 -10.75 20.36 -11.81
CA ASP A 437 -11.64 19.21 -11.64
C ASP A 437 -11.25 18.01 -12.54
N TYR A 438 -9.94 17.77 -12.65
CA TYR A 438 -9.26 16.78 -13.48
C TYR A 438 -9.73 16.77 -14.94
N SER A 439 -10.07 17.94 -15.49
CA SER A 439 -10.63 18.10 -16.83
C SER A 439 -11.94 17.33 -17.06
N TYR A 440 -12.66 16.95 -15.99
CA TYR A 440 -13.94 16.25 -16.11
C TYR A 440 -14.93 17.02 -16.97
N PHE A 441 -15.05 18.34 -16.75
CA PHE A 441 -15.96 19.19 -17.49
C PHE A 441 -15.47 19.59 -18.89
N ASP A 442 -14.22 19.26 -19.24
CA ASP A 442 -13.75 19.33 -20.63
C ASP A 442 -14.23 18.09 -21.42
N ARG A 443 -14.39 16.96 -20.74
CA ARG A 443 -14.87 15.69 -21.32
C ARG A 443 -16.39 15.53 -21.26
N ASN A 444 -17.03 16.11 -20.24
CA ASN A 444 -18.44 15.91 -19.92
C ASN A 444 -19.19 17.23 -19.71
N THR A 445 -20.40 17.32 -20.23
CA THR A 445 -21.26 18.52 -20.07
C THR A 445 -22.02 18.54 -18.74
N GLU A 446 -22.18 17.39 -18.09
CA GLU A 446 -22.96 17.22 -16.86
C GLU A 446 -22.25 16.21 -15.94
N LEU A 447 -22.25 16.47 -14.63
CA LEU A 447 -21.84 15.49 -13.62
C LEU A 447 -23.06 14.66 -13.21
N LYS A 448 -23.15 13.43 -13.72
CA LYS A 448 -24.27 12.50 -13.43
C LYS A 448 -24.09 11.76 -12.10
N LYS A 449 -23.66 12.47 -11.06
CA LYS A 449 -23.42 11.95 -9.71
C LYS A 449 -24.06 12.91 -8.69
N SER A 450 -24.57 12.38 -7.59
CA SER A 450 -25.04 13.20 -6.46
C SER A 450 -23.92 13.39 -5.44
N VAL A 451 -23.73 14.62 -4.99
CA VAL A 451 -22.61 15.00 -4.11
C VAL A 451 -23.13 15.53 -2.78
N PHE A 452 -22.68 14.93 -1.68
CA PHE A 452 -22.86 15.47 -0.33
C PHE A 452 -21.53 16.04 0.17
N LEU A 453 -21.43 17.36 0.13
CA LEU A 453 -20.24 18.10 0.51
C LEU A 453 -20.41 18.67 1.91
N CYS A 454 -19.58 18.23 2.86
CA CYS A 454 -19.74 18.61 4.26
C CYS A 454 -18.44 18.94 4.99
N GLY A 455 -18.55 19.62 6.13
CA GLY A 455 -17.43 19.92 7.01
C GLY A 455 -17.82 20.48 8.37
N GLY A 456 -16.87 20.61 9.28
CA GLY A 456 -17.03 21.25 10.58
C GLY A 456 -16.81 22.77 10.48
N SER A 457 -17.77 23.57 10.93
CA SER A 457 -17.70 25.04 10.90
C SER A 457 -16.55 25.63 11.74
N LYS A 458 -15.91 24.82 12.60
CA LYS A 458 -14.80 25.21 13.49
C LYS A 458 -13.48 24.54 13.13
N GLU A 459 -13.38 23.85 12.00
CA GLU A 459 -12.20 23.03 11.68
C GLU A 459 -10.98 23.84 11.21
N ASP A 460 -11.18 25.07 10.75
CA ASP A 460 -10.09 25.88 10.19
C ASP A 460 -8.93 26.10 11.20
N PRO A 461 -9.17 26.51 12.46
CA PRO A 461 -8.14 26.60 13.49
C PRO A 461 -7.37 25.31 13.77
N ASP A 462 -7.94 24.12 13.51
CA ASP A 462 -7.31 22.83 13.82
C ASP A 462 -6.05 22.58 12.96
N TYR A 463 -5.98 23.20 11.77
CA TYR A 463 -4.90 23.02 10.78
C TYR A 463 -4.31 24.35 10.29
N ALA A 464 -4.43 25.43 11.06
CA ALA A 464 -3.99 26.76 10.65
C ALA A 464 -2.53 26.80 10.17
N ASP A 465 -1.64 26.05 10.84
CA ASP A 465 -0.21 25.96 10.51
C ASP A 465 0.08 25.16 9.23
N ARG A 466 -0.89 24.38 8.74
CA ARG A 466 -0.74 23.55 7.53
C ARG A 466 -1.13 24.29 6.25
N TYR A 467 -1.99 25.30 6.34
CA TYR A 467 -2.50 25.98 5.14
C TYR A 467 -1.40 26.73 4.39
N ASN A 468 -0.37 27.25 5.08
CA ASN A 468 0.78 27.91 4.45
C ASN A 468 0.38 29.04 3.45
N GLY A 469 -0.71 29.75 3.76
CA GLY A 469 -1.27 30.81 2.90
C GLY A 469 -2.14 30.33 1.73
N ASN A 470 -2.35 29.01 1.60
CA ASN A 470 -3.29 28.40 0.68
C ASN A 470 -4.70 28.34 1.28
N PRO A 471 -5.73 28.01 0.48
CA PRO A 471 -7.10 27.93 0.98
C PRO A 471 -7.23 26.99 2.18
N SER A 472 -7.96 27.42 3.20
CA SER A 472 -8.32 26.58 4.35
C SER A 472 -9.26 25.44 3.95
N THR A 473 -9.57 24.51 4.87
CA THR A 473 -10.52 23.43 4.61
C THR A 473 -11.92 24.00 4.28
N LEU A 474 -12.39 25.00 5.03
CA LEU A 474 -13.67 25.67 4.74
C LEU A 474 -13.65 26.45 3.42
N GLU A 475 -12.53 27.08 3.08
CA GLU A 475 -12.39 27.75 1.78
C GLU A 475 -12.35 26.74 0.63
N GLY A 476 -11.68 25.61 0.79
CA GLY A 476 -11.66 24.49 -0.16
C GLY A 476 -13.06 23.95 -0.43
N LEU A 477 -13.80 23.65 0.63
CA LEU A 477 -15.22 23.25 0.60
C LEU A 477 -16.08 24.27 -0.16
N LYS A 478 -15.96 25.55 0.17
CA LYS A 478 -16.69 26.64 -0.50
C LYS A 478 -16.33 26.77 -1.98
N ASN A 479 -15.05 26.63 -2.32
CA ASN A 479 -14.56 26.71 -3.70
C ASN A 479 -15.09 25.55 -4.54
N LEU A 480 -15.02 24.32 -4.02
CA LEU A 480 -15.57 23.14 -4.70
C LEU A 480 -17.08 23.25 -4.91
N ASN A 481 -17.84 23.66 -3.87
CA ASN A 481 -19.28 23.89 -3.99
C ASN A 481 -19.62 24.90 -5.11
N LYS A 482 -18.82 25.97 -5.22
CA LYS A 482 -19.00 26.98 -6.27
C LYS A 482 -18.74 26.41 -7.66
N ARG A 483 -17.69 25.60 -7.84
CA ARG A 483 -17.41 24.92 -9.12
C ARG A 483 -18.53 23.97 -9.50
N LEU A 484 -18.94 23.07 -8.61
CA LEU A 484 -20.06 22.13 -8.82
C LEU A 484 -21.37 22.85 -9.21
N LYS A 485 -21.73 23.93 -8.51
CA LYS A 485 -22.93 24.73 -8.84
C LYS A 485 -22.83 25.44 -10.19
N THR A 486 -21.63 25.88 -10.58
CA THR A 486 -21.41 26.53 -11.89
C THR A 486 -21.69 25.56 -13.03
N HIS A 487 -21.41 24.27 -12.84
CA HIS A 487 -21.70 23.20 -13.81
C HIS A 487 -23.07 22.53 -13.59
N GLY A 488 -23.92 23.07 -12.71
CA GLY A 488 -25.27 22.53 -12.48
C GLY A 488 -25.32 21.14 -11.85
N ALA A 489 -24.25 20.72 -11.16
CA ALA A 489 -24.19 19.42 -10.48
C ALA A 489 -25.22 19.31 -9.33
N ASP A 490 -25.69 18.09 -9.08
CA ASP A 490 -26.53 17.77 -7.92
C ASP A 490 -25.67 17.74 -6.64
N VAL A 491 -25.63 18.87 -5.93
CA VAL A 491 -24.80 19.05 -4.73
C VAL A 491 -25.60 19.54 -3.54
N THR A 492 -25.51 18.80 -2.44
CA THR A 492 -25.89 19.24 -1.10
C THR A 492 -24.65 19.74 -0.37
N TYR A 493 -24.72 20.93 0.22
CA TYR A 493 -23.60 21.54 0.96
C TYR A 493 -24.00 21.83 2.40
N LYS A 494 -23.33 21.20 3.38
CA LYS A 494 -23.70 21.33 4.79
C LYS A 494 -22.49 21.49 5.70
N LEU A 495 -22.53 22.50 6.58
CA LEU A 495 -21.57 22.63 7.67
C LEU A 495 -22.21 22.23 9.00
N TYR A 496 -21.48 21.45 9.79
CA TYR A 496 -21.86 21.03 11.12
C TYR A 496 -21.15 21.90 12.16
N GLU A 497 -21.83 22.25 13.25
CA GLU A 497 -21.27 23.12 14.30
C GLU A 497 -20.24 22.37 15.16
N SER A 498 -19.10 22.03 14.56
CA SER A 498 -18.15 21.05 15.05
C SER A 498 -16.73 21.31 14.53
N HIS A 499 -15.75 20.67 15.16
CA HIS A 499 -14.35 20.59 14.68
C HIS A 499 -14.23 19.50 13.59
N HIS A 500 -13.00 19.27 13.11
CA HIS A 500 -12.73 18.53 11.85
C HIS A 500 -13.40 17.16 11.70
N TRP A 501 -13.58 16.37 12.78
CA TRP A 501 -14.01 14.96 12.66
C TRP A 501 -15.19 14.57 13.56
N GLN A 502 -15.50 15.38 14.57
CA GLN A 502 -16.49 15.03 15.60
C GLN A 502 -17.92 14.98 15.06
N TYR A 503 -18.18 15.64 13.92
CA TYR A 503 -19.51 15.62 13.29
C TYR A 503 -19.82 14.32 12.54
N ILE A 504 -18.82 13.49 12.27
CA ILE A 504 -18.95 12.41 11.28
C ILE A 504 -20.00 11.36 11.69
N PRO A 505 -20.05 10.84 12.94
CA PRO A 505 -21.05 9.84 13.31
C PRO A 505 -22.48 10.33 13.05
N ASP A 506 -22.82 11.53 13.53
CA ASP A 506 -24.12 12.15 13.34
C ASP A 506 -24.41 12.41 11.85
N MET A 507 -23.40 12.86 11.09
CA MET A 507 -23.54 13.13 9.66
C MET A 507 -23.79 11.87 8.84
N LEU A 508 -23.08 10.76 9.11
CA LEU A 508 -23.30 9.50 8.40
C LEU A 508 -24.71 8.96 8.66
N LEU A 509 -25.17 9.04 9.91
CA LEU A 509 -26.50 8.61 10.30
C LEU A 509 -27.59 9.48 9.65
N GLU A 510 -27.42 10.81 9.66
CA GLU A 510 -28.31 11.74 8.97
C GLU A 510 -28.35 11.48 7.46
N TYR A 511 -27.19 11.40 6.83
CA TYR A 511 -27.07 11.14 5.39
C TYR A 511 -27.77 9.84 5.00
N GLN A 512 -27.57 8.77 5.78
CA GLN A 512 -28.19 7.48 5.52
C GLN A 512 -29.72 7.57 5.55
N LYS A 513 -30.28 8.18 6.61
CA LYS A 513 -31.74 8.34 6.78
C LYS A 513 -32.38 9.19 5.68
N ASP A 514 -31.71 10.28 5.30
CA ASP A 514 -32.23 11.20 4.28
C ASP A 514 -32.12 10.61 2.87
N THR A 515 -30.97 10.01 2.55
CA THR A 515 -30.66 9.49 1.20
C THR A 515 -31.35 8.15 0.92
N TYR A 516 -31.45 7.31 1.94
CA TYR A 516 -32.05 5.98 1.87
C TYR A 516 -33.27 5.93 2.80
N SER A 517 -34.23 6.81 2.59
CA SER A 517 -35.47 6.85 3.38
C SER A 517 -36.34 5.61 3.15
N THR A 518 -37.09 5.20 4.19
CA THR A 518 -38.12 4.16 4.05
C THR A 518 -39.28 4.71 3.22
N LYS A 519 -39.75 3.93 2.24
CA LYS A 519 -40.87 4.30 1.36
C LYS A 519 -42.24 4.18 2.04
#